data_AF-A0A935YAW9-F1
#
_entry.id   AF-A0A935YAW9-F1
#
_cell.length_a   1.000
_cell.length_b   1.000
_cell.length_c   1.000
_cell.angle_alpha   90.00
_cell.angle_beta   90.00
_cell.angle_gamma   90.00
#
_symmetry.space_group_name_H-M   'P 1'
#
loop_
_entity.id
_entity.type
_entity.pdbx_description
1 polymer ?
#
loop_
_entity_poly.entity_id
_entity_poly.type
_entity_poly.pdbx_seq_one_letter_code
_entity_poly.pdbx_strand_id
1 'polypeptide(L)'
;MGLGTAATQASGAFAAASHSHVIADVTGLQTAIDGKQPLDATLTALAGVTTSANKIIYSTAADTFTTADLSAYGRSLIDDADAATARTTLGLGTAATQASSAFQAADATLTALAGVTTSANKLIYSTAADTFTTADLSAYGRSLIDDADAATARTTLGLGTAATQASSAFQAADATLTALAGVTTSANKLIYATAADTFTTADLSAYGRSLIDDADAATARTTLGLGTAATQASGAFAAASHSHVIADVTGLQAAIDGKAAVSHSHAIADVTGLQTALDDLAADVGGRLIGVQVFTASGTYNKNASAAYSLSRFLALGRCRQRGPVRPARSTPVAPVPVAVMPGRRSWRPLSGRRRR
;
A
#
# COMPACT_ATOMS: atom_id res chain seq x y z
N MET A 1 -134.66 60.38 100.16
CA MET A 1 -133.43 60.27 99.36
C MET A 1 -132.37 59.62 100.23
N GLY A 2 -132.11 58.32 100.06
CA GLY A 2 -131.02 57.64 100.76
C GLY A 2 -129.73 57.88 99.98
N LEU A 3 -128.79 58.61 100.58
CA LEU A 3 -127.45 58.77 100.02
C LEU A 3 -126.70 57.44 100.20
N GLY A 4 -126.19 56.89 99.10
CA GLY A 4 -125.53 55.58 99.08
C GLY A 4 -124.21 55.54 99.86
N THR A 5 -123.77 54.33 100.18
CA THR A 5 -122.58 53.92 100.96
C THR A 5 -121.22 54.46 100.48
N ALA A 6 -121.18 55.28 99.41
CA ALA A 6 -120.02 56.06 99.03
C ALA A 6 -119.77 57.26 99.97
N ALA A 7 -120.77 57.73 100.71
CA ALA A 7 -120.68 58.92 101.58
C ALA A 7 -119.99 58.68 102.94
N THR A 8 -119.57 57.46 103.27
CA THR A 8 -119.00 57.10 104.59
C THR A 8 -117.57 56.56 104.55
N GLN A 9 -116.85 56.64 103.43
CA GLN A 9 -115.44 56.23 103.37
C GLN A 9 -114.51 57.43 103.60
N ALA A 10 -113.51 57.27 104.47
CA ALA A 10 -112.56 58.31 104.84
C ALA A 10 -111.77 58.82 103.62
N SER A 11 -111.39 60.10 103.60
CA SER A 11 -110.74 60.77 102.45
C SER A 11 -109.43 60.13 101.97
N GLY A 12 -108.81 59.24 102.75
CA GLY A 12 -107.66 58.43 102.33
C GLY A 12 -108.01 57.15 101.55
N ALA A 13 -109.29 56.77 101.44
CA ALA A 13 -109.75 55.60 100.70
C ALA A 13 -109.97 55.86 99.20
N PHE A 14 -109.80 57.12 98.76
CA PHE A 14 -109.92 57.53 97.37
C PHE A 14 -108.60 58.14 96.90
N ALA A 15 -108.12 57.73 95.72
CA ALA A 15 -106.95 58.36 95.12
C ALA A 15 -107.25 59.83 94.79
N ALA A 16 -106.29 60.72 95.02
CA ALA A 16 -106.42 62.14 94.71
C ALA A 16 -106.72 62.32 93.21
N ALA A 17 -107.57 63.32 92.88
CA ALA A 17 -108.02 63.58 91.51
C ALA A 17 -106.86 63.79 90.50
N SER A 18 -105.67 64.21 90.98
CA SER A 18 -104.41 64.11 90.26
C SER A 18 -103.36 63.45 91.14
N HIS A 19 -102.70 62.42 90.65
CA HIS A 19 -101.53 61.82 91.29
C HIS A 19 -100.62 61.17 90.22
N SER A 20 -99.39 60.84 90.61
CA SER A 20 -98.40 60.16 89.78
C SER A 20 -98.03 58.82 90.38
N HIS A 21 -97.74 57.83 89.54
CA HIS A 21 -97.13 56.56 89.94
C HIS A 21 -95.68 56.52 89.46
N VAL A 22 -94.75 56.10 90.33
CA VAL A 22 -93.42 55.69 89.86
C VAL A 22 -93.51 54.25 89.32
N ILE A 23 -92.57 53.84 88.46
CA ILE A 23 -92.63 52.53 87.80
C ILE A 23 -92.69 51.37 88.82
N ALA A 24 -92.07 51.55 89.99
CA ALA A 24 -92.09 50.59 91.10
C ALA A 24 -93.48 50.40 91.75
N ASP A 25 -94.41 51.34 91.59
CA ASP A 25 -95.75 51.28 92.20
C ASP A 25 -96.67 50.27 91.49
N VAL A 26 -96.32 49.86 90.28
CA VAL A 26 -97.07 48.86 89.51
C VAL A 26 -96.29 47.55 89.51
N THR A 27 -96.71 46.62 90.37
CA THR A 27 -96.10 45.29 90.50
C THR A 27 -95.96 44.62 89.13
N GLY A 28 -94.72 44.36 88.72
CA GLY A 28 -94.40 43.71 87.45
C GLY A 28 -94.24 44.65 86.24
N LEU A 29 -94.49 45.96 86.34
CA LEU A 29 -94.32 46.90 85.23
C LEU A 29 -92.85 47.11 84.86
N GLN A 30 -91.97 47.30 85.85
CA GLN A 30 -90.52 47.37 85.62
C GLN A 30 -90.03 46.10 84.90
N THR A 31 -90.43 44.93 85.41
CA THR A 31 -90.14 43.64 84.79
C THR A 31 -90.70 43.51 83.37
N ALA A 32 -91.91 44.04 83.12
CA ALA A 32 -92.53 44.01 81.80
C ALA A 32 -91.84 44.95 80.79
N ILE A 33 -91.33 46.10 81.26
CA ILE A 33 -90.55 47.07 80.47
C ILE A 33 -89.15 46.54 80.22
N ASP A 34 -88.48 45.98 81.22
CA ASP A 34 -87.16 45.36 81.11
C ASP A 34 -87.19 44.14 80.17
N GLY A 35 -88.35 43.49 80.01
CA GLY A 35 -88.58 42.42 79.04
C GLY A 35 -88.88 42.91 77.62
N LYS A 36 -89.00 44.22 77.37
CA LYS A 36 -89.11 44.78 76.01
C LYS A 36 -87.72 45.04 75.45
N GLN A 37 -87.56 44.82 74.15
CA GLN A 37 -86.35 45.22 73.48
C GLN A 37 -86.23 46.77 73.49
N PRO A 38 -85.08 47.36 73.88
CA PRO A 38 -84.84 48.80 73.76
C PRO A 38 -85.00 49.28 72.31
N LEU A 39 -85.40 50.55 72.12
CA LEU A 39 -85.48 51.15 70.80
C LEU A 39 -84.08 51.19 70.16
N ASP A 40 -83.91 50.43 69.09
CA ASP A 40 -82.65 50.26 68.37
C ASP A 40 -82.89 50.48 66.86
N ALA A 41 -82.04 51.29 66.23
CA ALA A 41 -82.18 51.66 64.83
C ALA A 41 -82.03 50.46 63.88
N THR A 42 -81.11 49.54 64.19
CA THR A 42 -80.88 48.33 63.40
C THR A 42 -82.09 47.39 63.48
N LEU A 43 -82.66 47.17 64.68
CA LEU A 43 -83.87 46.37 64.80
C LEU A 43 -85.04 47.03 64.08
N THR A 44 -85.20 48.34 64.22
CA THR A 44 -86.30 49.07 63.55
C THR A 44 -86.21 48.90 62.03
N ALA A 45 -85.01 49.01 61.47
CA ALA A 45 -84.78 48.79 60.05
C ALA A 45 -85.01 47.33 59.62
N LEU A 46 -84.52 46.37 60.41
CA LEU A 46 -84.68 44.94 60.12
C LEU A 46 -86.14 44.49 60.21
N ALA A 47 -86.90 45.02 61.17
CA ALA A 47 -88.33 44.76 61.31
C ALA A 47 -89.16 45.31 60.13
N GLY A 48 -88.64 46.33 59.43
CA GLY A 48 -89.25 46.88 58.22
C GLY A 48 -88.94 46.09 56.93
N VAL A 49 -88.09 45.06 56.98
CA VAL A 49 -87.74 44.27 55.80
C VAL A 49 -88.86 43.30 55.44
N THR A 50 -89.37 43.39 54.21
CA THR A 50 -90.30 42.38 53.68
C THR A 50 -89.58 41.05 53.41
N THR A 51 -89.85 40.04 54.23
CA THR A 51 -89.32 38.69 54.03
C THR A 51 -90.13 37.92 52.98
N SER A 52 -89.44 37.23 52.07
CA SER A 52 -90.04 36.31 51.10
C SER A 52 -89.18 35.05 50.97
N ALA A 53 -89.76 33.97 50.46
CA ALA A 53 -89.02 32.73 50.22
C ALA A 53 -87.88 32.96 49.21
N ASN A 54 -86.80 32.19 49.36
CA ASN A 54 -85.62 32.26 48.49
C ASN A 54 -84.95 33.65 48.46
N LYS A 55 -85.06 34.43 49.54
CA LYS A 55 -84.37 35.70 49.71
C LYS A 55 -83.33 35.62 50.83
N ILE A 56 -82.23 36.34 50.70
CA ILE A 56 -81.29 36.64 51.79
C ILE A 56 -81.37 38.12 52.14
N ILE A 57 -81.44 38.44 53.43
CA ILE A 57 -81.41 39.82 53.92
C ILE A 57 -79.95 40.25 54.02
N TYR A 58 -79.61 41.43 53.52
CA TYR A 58 -78.28 42.01 53.66
C TYR A 58 -78.38 43.52 53.89
N SER A 59 -77.40 44.07 54.63
CA SER A 59 -77.29 45.51 54.84
C SER A 59 -76.65 46.18 53.62
N THR A 60 -77.21 47.28 53.15
CA THR A 60 -76.60 48.13 52.10
C THR A 60 -75.93 49.38 52.67
N ALA A 61 -76.32 49.78 53.87
CA ALA A 61 -75.71 50.83 54.68
C ALA A 61 -75.99 50.55 56.17
N ALA A 62 -75.45 51.39 57.06
CA ALA A 62 -75.83 51.35 58.48
C ALA A 62 -77.36 51.47 58.60
N ASP A 63 -77.96 50.60 59.43
CA ASP A 63 -79.41 50.55 59.68
C ASP A 63 -80.27 50.52 58.39
N THR A 64 -79.76 49.95 57.30
CA THR A 64 -80.48 49.85 56.03
C THR A 64 -80.34 48.44 55.46
N PHE A 65 -81.45 47.70 55.44
CA PHE A 65 -81.48 46.32 54.97
C PHE A 65 -82.37 46.17 53.74
N THR A 66 -81.97 45.29 52.84
CA THR A 66 -82.77 44.88 51.69
C THR A 66 -82.59 43.38 51.45
N THR A 67 -83.25 42.86 50.41
CA THR A 67 -83.19 41.44 50.06
C THR A 67 -82.57 41.21 48.69
N ALA A 68 -81.86 40.09 48.55
CA ALA A 68 -81.41 39.56 47.26
C ALA A 68 -81.98 38.15 47.04
N ASP A 69 -82.15 37.73 45.78
CA ASP A 69 -82.53 36.36 45.46
C ASP A 69 -81.42 35.38 45.80
N LEU A 70 -81.78 34.29 46.49
CA LEU A 70 -80.91 33.17 46.82
C LEU A 70 -81.44 31.91 46.16
N SER A 71 -80.70 31.40 45.18
CA SER A 71 -81.10 30.21 44.43
C SER A 71 -81.12 28.95 45.29
N ALA A 72 -81.86 27.93 44.86
CA ALA A 72 -81.85 26.62 45.53
C ALA A 72 -80.44 26.01 45.58
N TYR A 73 -79.68 26.14 44.50
CA TYR A 73 -78.29 25.69 44.42
C TYR A 73 -77.35 26.49 45.33
N GLY A 74 -77.56 27.80 45.47
CA GLY A 74 -76.80 28.62 46.41
C GLY A 74 -77.03 28.19 47.86
N ARG A 75 -78.26 27.81 48.22
CA ARG A 75 -78.56 27.27 49.54
C ARG A 75 -77.87 25.95 49.83
N SER A 76 -77.76 25.05 48.84
CA SER A 76 -77.02 23.80 49.06
C SER A 76 -75.54 24.03 49.34
N LEU A 77 -74.92 25.09 48.79
CA LEU A 77 -73.53 25.43 49.10
C LEU A 77 -73.36 26.11 50.47
N ILE A 78 -74.33 26.90 50.92
CA ILE A 78 -74.25 27.62 52.20
C ILE A 78 -74.47 26.69 53.40
N ASP A 79 -75.21 25.60 53.20
CA ASP A 79 -75.45 24.55 54.21
C ASP A 79 -74.24 23.59 54.36
N ASP A 80 -73.31 23.60 53.41
CA ASP A 80 -72.18 22.67 53.41
C ASP A 80 -71.21 22.92 54.58
N ALA A 81 -70.99 21.88 55.39
CA ALA A 81 -70.20 21.98 56.63
C ALA A 81 -68.69 22.18 56.41
N ASP A 82 -68.14 21.78 55.26
CA ASP A 82 -66.73 21.92 54.94
C ASP A 82 -66.43 22.04 53.44
N ALA A 83 -65.16 22.23 53.10
CA ALA A 83 -64.75 22.38 51.70
C ALA A 83 -64.90 21.07 50.88
N ALA A 84 -64.90 19.90 51.51
CA ALA A 84 -65.08 18.62 50.83
C ALA A 84 -66.55 18.39 50.46
N THR A 85 -67.49 18.73 51.35
CA THR A 85 -68.92 18.74 51.05
C THR A 85 -69.22 19.76 49.95
N ALA A 86 -68.65 20.97 50.03
CA ALA A 86 -68.80 22.00 48.98
C ALA A 86 -68.28 21.55 47.60
N ARG A 87 -67.10 20.90 47.52
CA ARG A 87 -66.59 20.34 46.25
C ARG A 87 -67.46 19.24 45.68
N THR A 88 -68.11 18.46 46.56
CA THR A 88 -69.06 17.42 46.17
C THR A 88 -70.33 18.04 45.57
N THR A 89 -70.88 19.08 46.21
CA THR A 89 -72.02 19.86 45.72
C THR A 89 -71.73 20.55 44.37
N LEU A 90 -70.48 20.98 44.16
CA LEU A 90 -70.00 21.54 42.88
C LEU A 90 -69.68 20.48 41.80
N GLY A 91 -69.65 19.19 42.14
CA GLY A 91 -69.34 18.12 41.19
C GLY A 91 -67.89 18.13 40.67
N LEU A 92 -66.95 18.73 41.40
CA LEU A 92 -65.57 18.98 40.91
C LEU A 92 -64.67 17.72 40.91
N GLY A 93 -65.15 16.60 41.43
CA GLY A 93 -64.41 15.34 41.51
C GLY A 93 -63.12 15.42 42.35
N THR A 94 -62.25 14.44 42.19
CA THR A 94 -60.98 14.33 42.92
C THR A 94 -59.89 15.27 42.39
N ALA A 95 -60.01 15.75 41.15
CA ALA A 95 -59.04 16.68 40.56
C ALA A 95 -58.92 17.98 41.36
N ALA A 96 -60.02 18.45 41.95
CA ALA A 96 -60.05 19.67 42.76
C ALA A 96 -59.34 19.58 44.11
N THR A 97 -58.87 18.40 44.52
CA THR A 97 -58.03 18.21 45.73
C THR A 97 -56.56 17.98 45.42
N GLN A 98 -56.22 17.74 44.15
CA GLN A 98 -54.84 17.53 43.74
C GLN A 98 -54.11 18.87 43.65
N ALA A 99 -52.83 18.89 44.02
CA ALA A 99 -51.99 20.06 43.78
C ALA A 99 -51.92 20.33 42.27
N SER A 100 -51.88 21.60 41.86
CA SER A 100 -51.75 21.96 40.44
C SER A 100 -50.48 21.35 39.79
N SER A 101 -49.43 21.13 40.58
CA SER A 101 -48.20 20.44 40.17
C SER A 101 -48.37 18.94 39.86
N ALA A 102 -49.51 18.34 40.21
CA ALA A 102 -49.82 16.95 39.88
C ALA A 102 -50.31 16.78 38.43
N PHE A 103 -50.62 17.89 37.75
CA PHE A 103 -51.03 17.89 36.35
C PHE A 103 -49.90 18.44 35.48
N GLN A 104 -49.69 17.81 34.33
CA GLN A 104 -48.88 18.42 33.28
C GLN A 104 -49.55 19.70 32.80
N ALA A 105 -48.77 20.77 32.68
CA ALA A 105 -49.24 22.01 32.07
C ALA A 105 -49.68 21.73 30.62
N ALA A 106 -50.67 22.48 30.15
CA ALA A 106 -51.08 22.42 28.75
C ALA A 106 -49.89 22.84 27.88
N ASP A 107 -49.37 21.87 27.13
CA ASP A 107 -48.19 22.01 26.28
C ASP A 107 -48.52 21.46 24.90
N ALA A 108 -48.25 22.24 23.86
CA ALA A 108 -48.60 21.89 22.49
C ALA A 108 -47.87 20.63 22.03
N THR A 109 -46.61 20.46 22.44
CA THR A 109 -45.74 19.34 22.07
C THR A 109 -46.23 18.05 22.73
N LEU A 110 -46.59 18.09 24.02
CA LEU A 110 -47.17 16.96 24.73
C LEU A 110 -48.57 16.60 24.19
N THR A 111 -49.38 17.60 23.84
CA THR A 111 -50.69 17.38 23.20
C THR A 111 -50.54 16.68 21.86
N ALA A 112 -49.60 17.13 21.03
CA ALA A 112 -49.31 16.50 19.74
C ALA A 112 -48.80 15.07 19.91
N LEU A 113 -47.89 14.83 20.87
CA LEU A 113 -47.35 13.51 21.15
C LEU A 113 -48.42 12.55 21.69
N ALA A 114 -49.31 13.03 22.56
CA ALA A 114 -50.45 12.26 23.06
C ALA A 114 -51.45 11.89 21.96
N GLY A 115 -51.53 12.67 20.88
CA GLY A 115 -52.33 12.39 19.69
C GLY A 115 -51.71 11.36 18.73
N VAL A 116 -50.46 10.94 18.93
CA VAL A 116 -49.81 9.95 18.06
C VAL A 116 -50.32 8.56 18.37
N THR A 117 -50.86 7.87 17.36
CA THR A 117 -51.21 6.44 17.47
C THR A 117 -49.95 5.60 17.59
N THR A 118 -49.73 5.02 18.77
CA THR A 118 -48.64 4.06 19.00
C THR A 118 -48.99 2.69 18.44
N SER A 119 -48.06 2.09 17.68
CA SER A 119 -48.17 0.72 17.17
C SER A 119 -46.82 0.00 17.27
N ALA A 120 -46.84 -1.33 17.22
CA ALA A 120 -45.62 -2.13 17.20
C ALA A 120 -44.76 -1.79 15.97
N ASN A 121 -43.45 -1.86 16.12
CA ASN A 121 -42.48 -1.61 15.06
C ASN A 121 -42.58 -0.20 14.44
N LYS A 122 -43.02 0.80 15.21
CA LYS A 122 -43.03 2.21 14.79
C LYS A 122 -42.04 3.03 15.61
N LEU A 123 -41.35 3.97 14.97
CA LEU A 123 -40.56 5.02 15.60
C LEU A 123 -41.35 6.34 15.49
N ILE A 124 -41.59 7.00 16.62
CA ILE A 124 -42.18 8.35 16.64
C ILE A 124 -41.09 9.37 16.30
N TYR A 125 -41.39 10.31 15.40
CA TYR A 125 -40.49 11.41 15.08
C TYR A 125 -41.28 12.69 14.78
N SER A 126 -40.66 13.85 14.99
CA SER A 126 -41.25 15.14 14.64
C SER A 126 -41.01 15.46 13.16
N THR A 127 -42.02 16.02 12.50
CA THR A 127 -41.92 16.53 11.12
C THR A 127 -41.94 18.05 11.06
N ALA A 128 -42.50 18.69 12.09
CA ALA A 128 -42.49 20.13 12.32
C ALA A 128 -42.60 20.38 13.84
N ALA A 129 -42.55 21.65 14.25
CA ALA A 129 -42.88 22.02 15.63
C ALA A 129 -44.27 21.50 16.00
N ASP A 130 -44.39 20.86 17.16
CA ASP A 130 -45.63 20.29 17.69
C ASP A 130 -46.38 19.37 16.71
N THR A 131 -45.65 18.70 15.80
CA THR A 131 -46.22 17.76 14.83
C THR A 131 -45.39 16.49 14.81
N PHE A 132 -45.99 15.39 15.27
CA PHE A 132 -45.35 14.08 15.34
C PHE A 132 -46.08 13.08 14.47
N THR A 133 -45.31 12.16 13.89
CA THR A 133 -45.83 11.03 13.13
C THR A 133 -44.98 9.80 13.40
N THR A 134 -45.29 8.70 12.74
CA THR A 134 -44.55 7.44 12.88
C THR A 134 -43.90 7.00 11.56
N ALA A 135 -42.73 6.38 11.67
CA ALA A 135 -42.09 5.63 10.59
C ALA A 135 -41.98 4.15 10.99
N ASP A 136 -41.94 3.25 10.01
CA ASP A 136 -41.67 1.83 10.27
C ASP A 136 -40.23 1.61 10.72
N LEU A 137 -40.05 0.87 11.81
CA LEU A 137 -38.76 0.45 12.34
C LEU A 137 -38.69 -1.07 12.37
N SER A 138 -37.90 -1.63 11.45
CA SER A 138 -37.74 -3.09 11.32
C SER A 138 -37.08 -3.71 12.56
N ALA A 139 -37.26 -5.03 12.73
CA ALA A 139 -36.58 -5.76 13.79
C ALA A 139 -35.05 -5.66 13.68
N TYR A 140 -34.52 -5.70 12.46
CA TYR A 140 -33.08 -5.53 12.20
C TYR A 140 -32.61 -4.09 12.47
N GLY A 141 -33.42 -3.08 12.17
CA GLY A 141 -33.11 -1.70 12.52
C GLY A 141 -33.00 -1.51 14.04
N ARG A 142 -33.87 -2.17 14.82
CA ARG A 142 -33.78 -2.13 16.28
C ARG A 142 -32.52 -2.80 16.82
N SER A 143 -32.07 -3.91 16.22
CA SER A 143 -30.80 -4.52 16.66
C SER A 143 -29.61 -3.60 16.45
N LEU A 144 -29.63 -2.72 15.44
CA LEU A 144 -28.55 -1.73 15.24
C LEU A 144 -28.62 -0.52 16.18
N ILE A 145 -29.84 -0.08 16.54
CA ILE A 145 -30.02 1.09 17.43
C ILE A 145 -29.76 0.72 18.90
N ASP A 146 -29.94 -0.54 19.26
CA ASP A 146 -29.62 -1.09 20.59
C ASP A 146 -28.11 -1.26 20.83
N ASP A 147 -27.31 -1.29 19.76
CA ASP A 147 -25.88 -1.54 19.85
C ASP A 147 -25.14 -0.38 20.55
N ALA A 148 -24.48 -0.70 21.68
CA ALA A 148 -23.83 0.30 22.53
C ALA A 148 -22.61 0.97 21.89
N ASP A 149 -21.96 0.32 20.91
CA ASP A 149 -20.77 0.83 20.23
C ASP A 149 -20.65 0.35 18.79
N ALA A 150 -19.68 0.94 18.07
CA ALA A 150 -19.42 0.61 16.68
C ALA A 150 -18.92 -0.83 16.46
N ALA A 151 -18.31 -1.49 17.45
CA ALA A 151 -17.85 -2.86 17.32
C ALA A 151 -19.03 -3.85 17.36
N THR A 152 -19.99 -3.59 18.24
CA THR A 152 -21.26 -4.31 18.33
C THR A 152 -22.06 -4.10 17.04
N ALA A 153 -22.17 -2.85 16.56
CA ALA A 153 -22.81 -2.54 15.28
C ALA A 153 -22.19 -3.28 14.07
N ARG A 154 -20.85 -3.35 13.98
CA ARG A 154 -20.18 -4.12 12.92
C ARG A 154 -20.44 -5.63 13.02
N THR A 155 -20.62 -6.14 14.23
CA THR A 155 -20.97 -7.54 14.48
C THR A 155 -22.40 -7.82 14.03
N THR A 156 -23.36 -6.95 14.36
CA THR A 156 -24.75 -7.00 13.90
C THR A 156 -24.87 -6.92 12.37
N LEU A 157 -23.99 -6.15 11.72
CA LEU A 157 -23.89 -6.06 10.25
C LEU A 157 -23.14 -7.24 9.60
N GLY A 158 -22.46 -8.10 10.38
CA GLY A 158 -21.69 -9.23 9.85
C GLY A 158 -20.46 -8.82 9.03
N LEU A 159 -19.89 -7.63 9.25
CA LEU A 159 -18.82 -7.07 8.40
C LEU A 159 -17.43 -7.67 8.66
N GLY A 160 -17.28 -8.50 9.70
CA GLY A 160 -16.02 -9.13 10.08
C GLY A 160 -14.91 -8.13 10.43
N THR A 161 -13.66 -8.60 10.43
CA THR A 161 -12.48 -7.80 10.81
C THR A 161 -12.00 -6.86 9.70
N ALA A 162 -12.38 -7.09 8.43
CA ALA A 162 -12.00 -6.21 7.33
C ALA A 162 -12.51 -4.77 7.54
N ALA A 163 -13.68 -4.61 8.16
CA ALA A 163 -14.28 -3.31 8.45
C ALA A 163 -13.57 -2.49 9.53
N THR A 164 -12.56 -3.05 10.22
CA THR A 164 -11.71 -2.30 11.15
C THR A 164 -10.35 -1.91 10.56
N GLN A 165 -9.99 -2.49 9.42
CA GLN A 165 -8.72 -2.18 8.77
C GLN A 165 -8.81 -0.84 8.05
N ALA A 166 -7.71 -0.08 8.06
CA ALA A 166 -7.61 1.12 7.23
C ALA A 166 -7.75 0.73 5.75
N SER A 167 -8.40 1.57 4.94
CA SER A 167 -8.52 1.32 3.49
C SER A 167 -7.17 1.14 2.81
N SER A 168 -6.11 1.78 3.33
CA SER A 168 -4.72 1.62 2.88
C SER A 168 -4.10 0.25 3.18
N ALA A 169 -4.73 -0.58 4.01
CA ALA A 169 -4.29 -1.95 4.25
C ALA A 169 -4.69 -2.89 3.10
N PHE A 170 -5.62 -2.46 2.23
CA PHE A 170 -6.02 -3.21 1.05
C PHE A 170 -5.29 -2.68 -0.17
N GLN A 171 -4.89 -3.58 -1.06
CA GLN A 171 -4.43 -3.19 -2.37
C GLN A 171 -5.61 -2.54 -3.12
N ALA A 172 -5.40 -1.35 -3.67
CA ALA A 172 -6.39 -0.73 -4.53
C ALA A 172 -6.69 -1.65 -5.72
N ALA A 173 -7.93 -1.58 -6.21
CA ALA A 173 -8.29 -2.26 -7.44
C ALA A 173 -7.38 -1.75 -8.57
N ASP A 174 -6.54 -2.63 -9.07
CA ASP A 174 -5.53 -2.34 -10.09
C ASP A 174 -5.65 -3.38 -11.20
N ALA A 175 -5.74 -2.90 -12.44
CA ALA A 175 -5.97 -3.75 -13.60
C ALA A 175 -4.79 -4.73 -13.82
N THR A 176 -3.54 -4.28 -13.61
CA THR A 176 -2.36 -5.14 -13.75
C THR A 176 -2.37 -6.26 -12.73
N LEU A 177 -2.69 -5.95 -11.46
CA LEU A 177 -2.71 -6.93 -10.39
C LEU A 177 -3.88 -7.90 -10.54
N THR A 178 -5.03 -7.42 -11.00
CA THR A 178 -6.20 -8.26 -11.31
C THR A 178 -5.85 -9.26 -12.42
N ALA A 179 -5.23 -8.77 -13.50
CA ALA A 179 -4.81 -9.61 -14.61
C ALA A 179 -3.74 -10.63 -14.17
N LEU A 180 -2.77 -10.22 -13.37
CA LEU A 180 -1.72 -11.08 -12.85
C LEU A 180 -2.27 -12.15 -11.88
N ALA A 181 -3.22 -11.79 -11.02
CA ALA A 181 -3.92 -12.72 -10.13
C ALA A 181 -4.74 -13.78 -10.90
N GLY A 182 -5.18 -13.45 -12.12
CA GLY A 182 -5.84 -14.37 -13.03
C GLY A 182 -4.91 -15.32 -13.79
N VAL A 183 -3.58 -15.13 -13.73
CA VAL A 183 -2.63 -16.01 -14.41
C VAL A 183 -2.50 -17.33 -13.67
N THR A 184 -2.82 -18.44 -14.34
CA THR A 184 -2.55 -19.79 -13.82
C THR A 184 -1.05 -20.01 -13.69
N THR A 185 -0.53 -20.01 -12.46
CA THR A 185 0.87 -20.34 -12.18
C THR A 185 1.08 -21.85 -12.23
N SER A 186 2.14 -22.29 -12.92
CA SER A 186 2.58 -23.68 -12.95
C SER A 186 4.10 -23.75 -12.92
N ALA A 187 4.65 -24.91 -12.58
CA ALA A 187 6.09 -25.14 -12.62
C ALA A 187 6.64 -24.90 -14.03
N ASN A 188 7.87 -24.40 -14.12
CA ASN A 188 8.59 -24.17 -15.38
C ASN A 188 7.87 -23.21 -16.34
N LYS A 189 7.06 -22.27 -15.82
CA LYS A 189 6.44 -21.20 -16.62
C LYS A 189 7.07 -19.85 -16.30
N LEU A 190 7.31 -19.05 -17.32
CA LEU A 190 7.64 -17.63 -17.19
C LEU A 190 6.38 -16.82 -17.49
N ILE A 191 5.98 -15.94 -16.56
CA ILE A 191 4.89 -14.99 -16.78
C ILE A 191 5.45 -13.79 -17.55
N TYR A 192 4.74 -13.35 -18.59
CA TYR A 192 5.08 -12.16 -19.34
C TYR A 192 3.82 -11.43 -19.82
N ALA A 193 3.94 -10.11 -19.99
CA ALA A 193 2.86 -9.29 -20.52
C ALA A 193 2.83 -9.38 -22.06
N THR A 194 1.65 -9.57 -22.63
CA THR A 194 1.43 -9.50 -24.10
C THR A 194 0.80 -8.17 -24.53
N ALA A 195 0.16 -7.47 -23.59
CA ALA A 195 -0.37 -6.13 -23.72
C ALA A 195 -0.45 -5.47 -22.33
N ALA A 196 -0.90 -4.22 -22.26
CA ALA A 196 -1.27 -3.61 -20.98
C ALA A 196 -2.33 -4.48 -20.29
N ASP A 197 -2.16 -4.73 -18.98
CA ASP A 197 -3.08 -5.52 -18.15
C ASP A 197 -3.42 -6.92 -18.73
N THR A 198 -2.51 -7.50 -19.53
CA THR A 198 -2.70 -8.84 -20.11
C THR A 198 -1.44 -9.64 -19.96
N PHE A 199 -1.52 -10.73 -19.20
CA PHE A 199 -0.40 -11.61 -18.91
C PHE A 199 -0.69 -13.03 -19.38
N THR A 200 0.34 -13.71 -19.87
CA THR A 200 0.28 -15.13 -20.20
C THR A 200 1.56 -15.81 -19.74
N THR A 201 1.66 -17.12 -20.00
CA THR A 201 2.83 -17.91 -19.66
C THR A 201 3.52 -18.48 -20.89
N ALA A 202 4.84 -18.59 -20.83
CA ALA A 202 5.66 -19.37 -21.76
C ALA A 202 6.39 -20.47 -20.99
N ASP A 203 6.75 -21.56 -21.67
CA ASP A 203 7.59 -22.60 -21.07
C ASP A 203 9.02 -22.12 -20.87
N LEU A 204 9.56 -22.32 -19.66
CA LEU A 204 10.92 -22.00 -19.29
C LEU A 204 11.65 -23.29 -18.88
N SER A 205 12.54 -23.75 -19.77
CA SER A 205 13.29 -24.99 -19.57
C SER A 205 14.24 -24.89 -18.37
N ALA A 206 14.64 -26.04 -17.83
CA ALA A 206 15.64 -26.10 -16.75
C ALA A 206 16.98 -25.49 -17.17
N TYR A 207 17.43 -25.77 -18.40
CA TYR A 207 18.65 -25.20 -18.95
C TYR A 207 18.54 -23.68 -19.22
N GLY A 208 17.35 -23.20 -19.61
CA GLY A 208 17.11 -21.76 -19.74
C GLY A 208 17.27 -21.02 -18.41
N ARG A 209 16.80 -21.63 -17.31
CA ARG A 209 16.99 -21.04 -15.97
C ARG A 209 18.45 -20.92 -15.56
N SER A 210 19.28 -21.93 -15.89
CA SER A 210 20.72 -21.87 -15.60
C SER A 210 21.45 -20.73 -16.32
N LEU A 211 20.87 -20.18 -17.39
CA LEU A 211 21.44 -19.03 -18.11
C LEU A 211 20.89 -17.68 -17.62
N ILE A 212 19.69 -17.65 -17.04
CA ILE A 212 19.06 -16.42 -16.55
C ILE A 212 19.57 -16.07 -15.14
N ASP A 213 20.01 -17.07 -14.36
CA ASP A 213 20.64 -16.84 -13.05
C ASP A 213 22.08 -16.31 -13.15
N ASP A 214 22.70 -16.44 -14.32
CA ASP A 214 24.08 -16.04 -14.57
C ASP A 214 24.26 -14.52 -14.45
N ALA A 215 25.11 -14.09 -13.50
CA ALA A 215 25.32 -12.68 -13.19
C ALA A 215 26.06 -11.90 -14.28
N ASP A 216 26.90 -12.57 -15.07
CA ASP A 216 27.69 -11.93 -16.11
C ASP A 216 27.95 -12.84 -17.33
N ALA A 217 28.55 -12.25 -18.37
CA ALA A 217 28.82 -12.97 -19.60
C ALA A 217 29.89 -14.08 -19.45
N ALA A 218 30.78 -14.00 -18.45
CA ALA A 218 31.78 -15.03 -18.21
C ALA A 218 31.15 -16.26 -17.55
N THR A 219 30.22 -16.07 -16.60
CA THR A 219 29.44 -17.18 -16.04
C THR A 219 28.55 -17.81 -17.11
N ALA A 220 27.86 -17.00 -17.93
CA ALA A 220 27.07 -17.49 -19.06
C ALA A 220 27.89 -18.31 -20.08
N ARG A 221 29.11 -17.88 -20.44
CA ARG A 221 29.99 -18.67 -21.33
C ARG A 221 30.45 -19.98 -20.70
N THR A 222 30.60 -20.01 -19.38
CA THR A 222 30.94 -21.22 -18.63
C THR A 222 29.75 -22.19 -18.63
N THR A 223 28.53 -21.72 -18.39
CA THR A 223 27.28 -22.49 -18.47
C THR A 223 27.03 -23.06 -19.87
N LEU A 224 27.37 -22.30 -20.92
CA LEU A 224 27.30 -22.76 -22.32
C LEU A 224 28.47 -23.67 -22.74
N GLY A 225 29.52 -23.80 -21.93
CA GLY A 225 30.70 -24.61 -22.26
C GLY A 225 31.57 -24.07 -23.40
N LEU A 226 31.56 -22.76 -23.66
CA LEU A 226 32.16 -22.16 -24.87
C LEU A 226 33.70 -21.99 -24.81
N GLY A 227 34.31 -22.30 -23.67
CA GLY A 227 35.76 -22.23 -23.48
C GLY A 227 36.36 -20.82 -23.66
N THR A 228 37.69 -20.74 -23.78
CA THR A 228 38.42 -19.47 -23.93
C THR A 228 38.35 -18.90 -25.34
N ALA A 229 38.06 -19.72 -26.36
CA ALA A 229 37.93 -19.27 -27.74
C ALA A 229 36.83 -18.20 -27.89
N ALA A 230 35.74 -18.33 -27.13
CA ALA A 230 34.62 -17.40 -27.15
C ALA A 230 34.92 -16.00 -26.56
N THR A 231 36.10 -15.79 -25.97
CA THR A 231 36.58 -14.46 -25.57
C THR A 231 37.59 -13.85 -26.53
N GLN A 232 38.08 -14.62 -27.49
CA GLN A 232 39.11 -14.16 -28.43
C GLN A 232 38.48 -13.38 -29.58
N ALA A 233 39.22 -12.40 -30.10
CA ALA A 233 38.85 -11.75 -31.36
C ALA A 233 38.88 -12.77 -32.50
N SER A 234 37.97 -12.67 -33.46
CA SER A 234 37.93 -13.56 -34.62
C SER A 234 39.26 -13.60 -35.41
N GLY A 235 39.97 -12.48 -35.48
CA GLY A 235 41.29 -12.38 -36.10
C GLY A 235 42.44 -13.07 -35.35
N ALA A 236 42.20 -13.59 -34.13
CA ALA A 236 43.18 -14.41 -33.42
C ALA A 236 43.26 -15.85 -33.97
N PHE A 237 42.30 -16.26 -34.80
CA PHE A 237 42.28 -17.55 -35.47
C PHE A 237 42.69 -17.39 -36.94
N ALA A 238 43.37 -18.39 -37.48
CA ALA A 238 43.69 -18.43 -38.90
C ALA A 238 42.41 -18.53 -39.73
N ALA A 239 42.38 -17.85 -40.88
CA ALA A 239 41.30 -18.02 -41.83
C ALA A 239 41.26 -19.48 -42.33
N ALA A 240 40.05 -19.97 -42.63
CA ALA A 240 39.86 -21.34 -43.13
C ALA A 240 40.68 -21.62 -44.40
N SER A 241 40.85 -20.61 -45.25
CA SER A 241 41.85 -20.59 -46.31
C SER A 241 42.96 -19.60 -45.93
N HIS A 242 44.17 -20.11 -45.78
CA HIS A 242 45.38 -19.31 -45.61
C HIS A 242 46.55 -20.02 -46.29
N SER A 243 47.56 -19.24 -46.68
CA SER A 243 48.82 -19.74 -47.21
C SER A 243 49.95 -19.40 -46.23
N HIS A 244 51.01 -20.19 -46.30
CA HIS A 244 52.27 -19.90 -45.62
C HIS A 244 53.37 -19.68 -46.64
N VAL A 245 54.12 -18.60 -46.50
CA VAL A 245 55.44 -18.47 -47.15
C VAL A 245 56.49 -19.16 -46.27
N ILE A 246 57.64 -19.54 -46.84
CA ILE A 246 58.72 -20.22 -46.07
C ILE A 246 59.13 -19.39 -44.83
N ALA A 247 59.11 -18.06 -44.96
CA ALA A 247 59.42 -17.13 -43.87
C ALA A 247 58.44 -17.20 -42.68
N ASP A 248 57.24 -17.74 -42.85
CA ASP A 248 56.25 -17.86 -41.77
C ASP A 248 56.60 -18.95 -40.76
N VAL A 249 57.44 -19.92 -41.16
CA VAL A 249 57.89 -21.01 -40.30
C VAL A 249 59.29 -20.70 -39.80
N THR A 250 59.36 -20.24 -38.54
CA THR A 250 60.64 -19.93 -37.88
C THR A 250 61.57 -21.14 -37.91
N GLY A 251 62.75 -20.97 -38.49
CA GLY A 251 63.78 -22.02 -38.57
C GLY A 251 63.71 -22.91 -39.82
N LEU A 252 62.64 -22.88 -40.61
CA LEU A 252 62.52 -23.70 -41.82
C LEU A 252 63.54 -23.31 -42.89
N GLN A 253 63.75 -22.01 -43.11
CA GLN A 253 64.73 -21.51 -44.08
C GLN A 253 66.14 -22.02 -43.77
N ALA A 254 66.59 -21.86 -42.53
CA ALA A 254 67.91 -22.33 -42.11
C ALA A 254 68.07 -23.86 -42.20
N ALA A 255 67.01 -24.61 -41.90
CA ALA A 255 67.02 -26.07 -42.04
C ALA A 255 67.13 -26.51 -43.51
N ILE A 256 66.47 -25.79 -44.43
CA ILE A 256 66.59 -26.02 -45.87
C ILE A 256 67.99 -25.64 -46.38
N ASP A 257 68.49 -24.46 -46.00
CA ASP A 257 69.82 -23.97 -46.38
C ASP A 257 70.94 -24.87 -45.86
N GLY A 258 70.73 -25.54 -44.72
CA GLY A 258 71.67 -26.49 -44.13
C GLY A 258 71.67 -27.89 -44.75
N LYS A 259 70.65 -28.26 -45.55
CA LYS A 259 70.54 -29.62 -46.12
C LYS A 259 71.45 -29.87 -47.32
N ALA A 260 71.94 -28.83 -47.99
CA ALA A 260 72.92 -28.96 -49.07
C ALA A 260 73.83 -27.73 -49.06
N ALA A 261 75.13 -27.91 -48.84
CA ALA A 261 76.07 -26.82 -49.03
C ALA A 261 75.98 -26.35 -50.49
N VAL A 262 75.73 -25.05 -50.69
CA VAL A 262 75.69 -24.38 -52.02
C VAL A 262 76.91 -24.71 -52.87
N SER A 263 78.03 -25.02 -52.22
CA SER A 263 79.17 -25.70 -52.82
C SER A 263 79.55 -26.92 -51.96
N HIS A 264 79.42 -28.11 -52.50
CA HIS A 264 80.13 -29.29 -52.01
C HIS A 264 81.02 -29.83 -53.12
N SER A 265 82.15 -30.43 -52.72
CA SER A 265 83.04 -31.17 -53.60
C SER A 265 82.98 -32.63 -53.22
N HIS A 266 82.96 -33.51 -54.22
CA HIS A 266 83.21 -34.93 -54.01
C HIS A 266 84.71 -35.19 -54.17
N ALA A 267 85.34 -35.87 -53.22
CA ALA A 267 86.60 -36.54 -53.47
C ALA A 267 86.36 -37.70 -54.44
N ILE A 268 87.38 -38.11 -55.21
CA ILE A 268 87.28 -39.28 -56.11
C ILE A 268 86.82 -40.54 -55.35
N ALA A 269 87.23 -40.66 -54.07
CA ALA A 269 86.82 -41.74 -53.18
C ALA A 269 85.31 -41.74 -52.86
N ASP A 270 84.62 -40.61 -52.99
CA ASP A 270 83.17 -40.51 -52.73
C ASP A 270 82.35 -41.09 -53.89
N VAL A 271 82.99 -41.34 -55.05
CA VAL A 271 82.36 -41.92 -56.24
C VAL A 271 82.87 -43.35 -56.42
N THR A 272 82.14 -44.32 -55.85
CA THR A 272 82.45 -45.75 -55.95
C THR A 272 82.70 -46.16 -57.42
N GLY A 273 83.87 -46.71 -57.70
CA GLY A 273 84.26 -47.21 -59.02
C GLY A 273 85.00 -46.21 -59.93
N LEU A 274 85.00 -44.91 -59.62
CA LEU A 274 85.73 -43.90 -60.42
C LEU A 274 87.25 -44.09 -60.33
N GLN A 275 87.76 -44.48 -59.16
CA GLN A 275 89.18 -44.78 -58.97
C GLN A 275 89.63 -45.96 -59.85
N THR A 276 88.85 -47.05 -59.85
CA THR A 276 89.13 -48.24 -60.66
C THR A 276 89.11 -47.92 -62.16
N ALA A 277 88.11 -47.16 -62.63
CA ALA A 277 88.04 -46.78 -64.04
C ALA A 277 89.23 -45.89 -64.48
N LEU A 278 89.73 -45.03 -63.59
CA LEU A 278 90.93 -44.21 -63.86
C LEU A 278 92.21 -45.06 -63.86
N ASP A 279 92.32 -46.02 -62.95
CA ASP A 279 93.44 -46.95 -62.87
C ASP A 279 93.48 -47.90 -64.09
N ASP A 280 92.31 -48.39 -64.53
CA ASP A 280 92.16 -49.21 -65.73
C ASP A 280 92.50 -48.42 -67.01
N LEU A 281 92.09 -47.15 -67.09
CA LEU A 281 92.47 -46.26 -68.19
C LEU A 281 93.99 -46.05 -68.22
N ALA A 282 94.61 -45.80 -67.07
CA ALA A 282 96.07 -45.66 -66.96
C ALA A 282 96.81 -46.93 -67.42
N ALA A 283 96.25 -48.11 -67.12
CA ALA A 283 96.78 -49.39 -67.58
C ALA A 283 96.63 -49.61 -69.11
N ASP A 284 95.53 -49.17 -69.72
CA ASP A 284 95.31 -49.27 -71.18
C ASP A 284 96.32 -48.43 -71.99
N VAL A 285 96.60 -47.19 -71.55
CA VAL A 285 97.62 -46.34 -72.21
C VAL A 285 99.04 -46.91 -72.04
N GLY A 286 99.32 -47.60 -70.94
CA GLY A 286 100.60 -48.27 -70.68
C GLY A 286 100.80 -49.55 -71.50
N GLY A 287 99.73 -50.31 -71.77
CA GLY A 287 99.78 -51.58 -72.50
C GLY A 287 99.96 -51.43 -74.03
N ARG A 288 99.54 -50.30 -74.61
CA ARG A 288 99.52 -50.11 -76.07
C ARG A 288 100.90 -49.80 -76.72
N LEU A 289 101.96 -49.68 -75.92
CA LEU A 289 103.33 -49.36 -76.38
C LEU A 289 104.30 -50.56 -76.44
N ILE A 290 103.87 -51.79 -76.13
CA ILE A 290 104.72 -53.01 -76.22
C ILE A 290 104.21 -53.94 -77.35
N GLY A 291 104.03 -53.36 -78.54
CA GLY A 291 103.54 -54.04 -79.75
C GLY A 291 104.50 -54.00 -80.95
N VAL A 292 105.82 -53.98 -80.72
CA VAL A 292 106.81 -54.05 -81.82
C VAL A 292 107.41 -55.46 -81.87
N GLN A 293 106.75 -56.36 -82.59
CA GLN A 293 107.26 -57.70 -82.88
C GLN A 293 108.27 -57.63 -84.04
N VAL A 294 109.55 -57.92 -83.77
CA VAL A 294 110.61 -57.95 -84.79
C VAL A 294 110.74 -59.37 -85.35
N PHE A 295 110.45 -59.56 -86.65
CA PHE A 295 110.64 -60.82 -87.37
C PHE A 295 111.97 -60.81 -88.15
N THR A 296 112.76 -61.88 -88.09
CA THR A 296 113.97 -62.07 -88.94
C THR A 296 113.67 -62.89 -90.20
N ALA A 297 114.45 -62.68 -91.26
CA ALA A 297 114.18 -63.04 -92.67
C ALA A 297 114.07 -64.55 -93.04
N SER A 298 113.95 -65.47 -92.08
CA SER A 298 113.77 -66.92 -92.34
C SER A 298 112.64 -67.56 -91.52
N GLY A 299 111.67 -66.77 -91.04
CA GLY A 299 110.36 -67.29 -90.62
C GLY A 299 110.34 -68.22 -89.39
N THR A 300 111.32 -68.13 -88.49
CA THR A 300 111.32 -68.90 -87.22
C THR A 300 111.51 -67.98 -86.01
N TYR A 301 110.58 -68.09 -85.05
CA TYR A 301 110.46 -67.26 -83.84
C TYR A 301 111.43 -67.73 -82.74
N ASN A 302 112.33 -66.85 -82.28
CA ASN A 302 113.26 -67.13 -81.18
C ASN A 302 112.79 -66.44 -79.89
N LYS A 303 112.29 -67.23 -78.92
CA LYS A 303 111.78 -66.73 -77.61
C LYS A 303 112.88 -66.32 -76.63
N ASN A 304 114.17 -66.52 -76.94
CA ASN A 304 115.25 -66.40 -75.94
C ASN A 304 116.30 -65.31 -76.25
N ALA A 305 116.00 -64.34 -77.11
CA ALA A 305 116.90 -63.21 -77.36
C ALA A 305 116.41 -61.95 -76.62
N SER A 306 116.88 -61.77 -75.39
CA SER A 306 116.79 -60.54 -74.61
C SER A 306 117.59 -59.41 -75.27
N ALA A 307 116.93 -58.30 -75.61
CA ALA A 307 117.59 -57.06 -76.03
C ALA A 307 117.30 -55.95 -75.01
N ALA A 308 118.23 -55.77 -74.09
CA ALA A 308 118.38 -54.55 -73.33
C ALA A 308 118.94 -53.46 -74.27
N TYR A 309 118.31 -52.27 -74.28
CA TYR A 309 118.96 -51.05 -74.76
C TYR A 309 118.81 -49.96 -73.72
N SER A 310 119.94 -49.61 -73.13
CA SER A 310 120.16 -48.43 -72.30
C SER A 310 120.28 -47.18 -73.17
N LEU A 311 119.71 -46.05 -72.74
CA LEU A 311 120.11 -44.74 -73.26
C LEU A 311 120.15 -43.70 -72.14
N SER A 312 121.21 -43.80 -71.34
CA SER A 312 121.73 -42.66 -70.57
C SER A 312 122.62 -41.83 -71.51
N ARG A 313 122.43 -40.49 -71.49
CA ARG A 313 123.33 -39.41 -71.94
C ARG A 313 122.97 -38.71 -73.27
N PHE A 314 122.16 -37.65 -73.16
CA PHE A 314 122.41 -36.40 -73.87
C PHE A 314 122.25 -35.23 -72.90
N LEU A 315 123.39 -34.61 -72.55
CA LEU A 315 123.49 -33.43 -71.70
C LEU A 315 123.23 -32.15 -72.52
N ALA A 316 122.43 -31.26 -71.93
CA ALA A 316 122.64 -29.81 -71.77
C ALA A 316 123.27 -28.97 -72.91
N LEU A 317 122.55 -27.92 -73.31
CA LEU A 317 122.96 -26.50 -73.18
C LEU A 317 121.84 -25.55 -73.67
N GLY A 318 121.45 -24.56 -72.85
CA GLY A 318 120.57 -23.47 -73.28
C GLY A 318 119.85 -22.72 -72.15
N ARG A 319 120.54 -21.76 -71.51
CA ARG A 319 119.97 -20.78 -70.56
C ARG A 319 119.19 -19.68 -71.30
N CYS A 320 118.07 -19.19 -70.73
CA CYS A 320 117.72 -17.76 -70.52
C CYS A 320 116.31 -17.63 -69.87
N ARG A 321 116.18 -17.13 -68.63
CA ARG A 321 115.58 -15.83 -68.19
C ARG A 321 114.19 -15.52 -68.80
N GLN A 322 113.14 -15.07 -68.13
CA GLN A 322 112.80 -14.43 -66.83
C GLN A 322 111.25 -14.60 -66.71
N ARG A 323 110.54 -14.54 -65.57
CA ARG A 323 110.43 -13.46 -64.58
C ARG A 323 109.59 -13.93 -63.38
N GLY A 324 109.82 -13.27 -62.25
CA GLY A 324 109.44 -13.69 -60.91
C GLY A 324 108.01 -13.39 -60.42
N PRO A 325 107.80 -13.43 -59.09
CA PRO A 325 106.59 -13.94 -58.45
C PRO A 325 105.77 -12.86 -57.71
N VAL A 326 104.53 -13.17 -57.30
CA VAL A 326 103.92 -12.57 -56.10
C VAL A 326 103.15 -13.64 -55.32
N ARG A 327 103.38 -13.62 -54.00
CA ARG A 327 102.93 -14.54 -52.95
C ARG A 327 101.87 -13.80 -52.08
N PRO A 328 101.39 -14.31 -50.93
CA PRO A 328 99.97 -14.55 -50.62
C PRO A 328 99.43 -13.78 -49.38
N ALA A 329 98.15 -13.93 -49.01
CA ALA A 329 97.62 -13.92 -47.61
C ALA A 329 96.08 -14.15 -47.64
N ARG A 330 95.49 -15.11 -46.89
CA ARG A 330 95.11 -15.06 -45.44
C ARG A 330 94.31 -13.80 -45.09
N SER A 331 93.21 -13.80 -44.34
CA SER A 331 92.60 -14.76 -43.42
C SER A 331 91.23 -14.21 -42.97
N THR A 332 90.30 -15.13 -42.69
CA THR A 332 89.16 -15.13 -41.74
C THR A 332 89.26 -14.17 -40.51
N PRO A 333 88.29 -14.15 -39.57
CA PRO A 333 86.83 -13.88 -39.65
C PRO A 333 86.37 -12.95 -38.48
N VAL A 334 85.21 -12.28 -38.53
CA VAL A 334 84.57 -11.76 -37.29
C VAL A 334 83.04 -11.70 -37.45
N ALA A 335 82.34 -12.53 -36.68
CA ALA A 335 80.96 -12.32 -36.21
C ALA A 335 81.01 -11.51 -34.88
N PRO A 336 79.91 -11.11 -34.21
CA PRO A 336 78.49 -10.96 -34.60
C PRO A 336 77.86 -9.60 -34.15
N VAL A 337 76.64 -9.33 -34.64
CA VAL A 337 75.42 -8.73 -34.00
C VAL A 337 75.58 -7.80 -32.76
N PRO A 338 74.93 -6.61 -32.75
CA PRO A 338 73.67 -6.42 -31.98
C PRO A 338 72.61 -5.56 -32.74
N VAL A 339 71.33 -5.96 -32.76
CA VAL A 339 70.22 -5.50 -31.88
C VAL A 339 70.07 -3.98 -31.75
N ALA A 340 68.99 -3.42 -32.31
CA ALA A 340 68.15 -2.31 -31.81
C ALA A 340 67.11 -1.98 -32.90
N VAL A 341 65.84 -2.36 -32.78
CA VAL A 341 64.74 -1.60 -32.14
C VAL A 341 64.80 -0.10 -32.43
N MET A 342 63.84 0.40 -33.21
CA MET A 342 63.46 1.81 -33.24
C MET A 342 61.93 1.94 -33.20
N PRO A 343 61.39 3.01 -32.56
CA PRO A 343 60.11 2.97 -31.89
C PRO A 343 59.02 3.77 -32.62
N GLY A 344 57.76 3.45 -32.32
CA GLY A 344 56.61 4.22 -32.82
C GLY A 344 55.36 4.01 -31.97
N ARG A 345 55.45 4.27 -30.66
CA ARG A 345 54.27 4.52 -29.83
C ARG A 345 53.97 6.02 -29.86
N ARG A 346 52.73 6.39 -30.15
CA ARG A 346 51.94 7.32 -29.30
C ARG A 346 50.46 7.13 -29.56
N SER A 347 49.86 6.46 -28.59
CA SER A 347 48.44 6.36 -28.30
C SER A 347 47.85 7.70 -27.86
N TRP A 348 46.70 8.05 -28.41
CA TRP A 348 45.67 8.82 -27.71
C TRP A 348 44.50 7.87 -27.42
N ARG A 349 43.94 7.97 -26.21
CA ARG A 349 42.71 7.32 -25.72
C ARG A 349 42.09 8.32 -24.72
N PRO A 350 40.84 8.14 -24.28
CA PRO A 350 39.55 8.22 -24.96
C PRO A 350 38.66 9.32 -24.31
N LEU A 351 37.39 9.49 -24.69
CA LEU A 351 36.21 9.62 -23.78
C LEU A 351 34.97 10.14 -24.54
N SER A 352 33.92 9.32 -24.57
CA SER A 352 32.51 9.76 -24.60
C SER A 352 32.03 9.95 -23.16
N GLY A 353 31.09 10.89 -22.95
CA GLY A 353 30.81 11.48 -21.66
C GLY A 353 29.59 10.97 -20.88
N ARG A 354 29.28 11.72 -19.80
CA ARG A 354 27.96 11.76 -19.16
C ARG A 354 27.75 13.04 -18.32
N ARG A 355 26.51 13.55 -18.42
CA ARG A 355 25.69 14.36 -17.48
C ARG A 355 25.95 15.88 -17.30
N ARG A 356 24.97 16.66 -17.79
CA ARG A 356 24.24 17.69 -17.02
C ARG A 356 22.76 17.73 -17.46
N ARG A 357 21.89 17.97 -16.47
CA ARG A 357 20.42 17.95 -16.41
C ARG A 357 19.79 16.58 -16.26
#